data_AF-A0A6L4AH61-F1
#
_entry.id   AF-A0A6L4AH61-F1
#
_cell.length_a   1.000
_cell.length_b   1.000
_cell.length_c   1.000
_cell.angle_alpha   90.00
_cell.angle_beta   90.00
_cell.angle_gamma   90.00
#
_symmetry.space_group_name_H-M   'P 1'
#
loop_
_entity.id
_entity.type
_entity.pdbx_description
1 polymer ?
#
loop_
_entity_poly.entity_id
_entity_poly.type
_entity_poly.pdbx_seq_one_letter_code
_entity_poly.pdbx_strand_id
1 'polypeptide(L)'
;MPDNHLPSHSIRTQQEVAMKSICAAVFAILAFGCCWGNPVLARSGDHMMAVPDDLTWTDVASLPAGARLAVIEGPLNEAVPFTFRLKFPAGYMLPAHWHPAIEHVTVLSGTFHMGTGDKLDQSRTMALTPGSIAIMQPKTTHFAWTKEETLVQVHGVGPWAIHYVNPADDPRKK
;
A
#
# COMPACT_ATOMS: atom_id res chain seq x y z
N MET A 1 -1.78 -37.04 86.76
CA MET A 1 -2.05 -35.67 87.26
C MET A 1 -2.24 -34.77 86.05
N PRO A 2 -3.17 -33.81 86.13
CA PRO A 2 -4.33 -33.66 85.24
C PRO A 2 -4.13 -32.42 84.34
N ASP A 3 -5.00 -31.93 83.45
CA ASP A 3 -6.46 -31.79 83.34
C ASP A 3 -6.79 -31.70 81.83
N ASN A 4 -7.84 -32.30 81.26
CA ASN A 4 -9.27 -32.13 81.53
C ASN A 4 -9.81 -30.74 81.11
N HIS A 5 -10.34 -30.59 79.87
CA HIS A 5 -11.65 -29.97 79.62
C HIS A 5 -12.07 -29.97 78.13
N LEU A 6 -12.93 -30.94 77.83
CA LEU A 6 -14.23 -30.88 77.13
C LEU A 6 -14.48 -30.07 75.84
N PRO A 7 -15.40 -30.57 74.98
CA PRO A 7 -15.72 -30.06 73.66
C PRO A 7 -16.86 -29.03 73.68
N SER A 8 -17.03 -28.25 72.61
CA SER A 8 -18.33 -27.65 72.32
C SER A 8 -18.50 -27.24 70.85
N HIS A 9 -19.41 -27.97 70.21
CA HIS A 9 -20.42 -27.49 69.26
C HIS A 9 -19.95 -26.83 67.96
N SER A 10 -19.86 -27.67 66.94
CA SER A 10 -20.39 -27.32 65.62
C SER A 10 -21.89 -27.03 65.72
N ILE A 11 -22.34 -26.11 64.87
CA ILE A 11 -23.65 -26.00 64.18
C ILE A 11 -24.22 -24.58 64.29
N ARG A 12 -24.65 -24.12 63.11
CA ARG A 12 -25.61 -23.03 62.83
C ARG A 12 -25.04 -21.61 62.89
N THR A 13 -25.24 -20.73 61.91
CA THR A 13 -26.19 -20.75 60.79
C THR A 13 -25.66 -19.82 59.69
N GLN A 14 -25.87 -20.25 58.46
CA GLN A 14 -25.86 -19.42 57.26
C GLN A 14 -26.70 -18.16 57.45
N GLN A 15 -26.12 -16.99 57.22
CA GLN A 15 -26.87 -15.85 56.68
C GLN A 15 -25.88 -14.87 56.06
N GLU A 16 -25.89 -14.87 54.73
CA GLU A 16 -25.26 -13.87 53.88
C GLU A 16 -25.75 -12.47 54.25
N VAL A 17 -24.82 -11.54 54.48
CA VAL A 17 -25.04 -10.14 54.12
C VAL A 17 -23.72 -9.56 53.61
N ALA A 18 -23.64 -9.53 52.28
CA ALA A 18 -23.17 -8.42 51.47
C ALA A 18 -22.04 -7.51 52.00
N MET A 19 -20.97 -7.46 51.21
CA MET A 19 -20.45 -6.23 50.57
C MET A 19 -19.06 -5.72 51.01
N LYS A 20 -18.20 -5.62 49.98
CA LYS A 20 -16.97 -4.82 49.77
C LYS A 20 -15.61 -5.45 50.05
N SER A 21 -14.88 -5.68 48.95
CA SER A 21 -13.51 -5.17 48.63
C SER A 21 -12.76 -6.23 47.83
N ILE A 22 -12.76 -6.19 46.49
CA ILE A 22 -11.77 -5.53 45.60
C ILE A 22 -10.37 -6.17 45.70
N CYS A 23 -9.88 -6.62 44.53
CA CYS A 23 -8.50 -6.92 44.08
C CYS A 23 -8.42 -8.33 43.46
N ALA A 24 -8.81 -8.50 42.19
CA ALA A 24 -7.95 -8.35 41.01
C ALA A 24 -6.90 -9.47 40.86
N ALA A 25 -7.24 -10.48 40.07
CA ALA A 25 -6.26 -11.27 39.32
C ALA A 25 -6.84 -11.49 37.91
N VAL A 26 -6.15 -10.89 36.95
CA VAL A 26 -6.53 -10.60 35.58
C VAL A 26 -6.65 -11.88 34.75
N PHE A 27 -7.76 -12.00 34.00
CA PHE A 27 -7.96 -13.00 32.96
C PHE A 27 -6.93 -12.82 31.83
N ALA A 28 -6.07 -13.83 31.65
CA ALA A 28 -5.18 -13.93 30.50
C ALA A 28 -5.93 -14.54 29.30
N ILE A 29 -6.60 -13.72 28.51
CA ILE A 29 -6.93 -14.04 27.11
C ILE A 29 -6.90 -12.73 26.31
N LEU A 30 -5.89 -12.54 25.46
CA LEU A 30 -6.02 -11.79 24.21
C LEU A 30 -4.95 -12.31 23.24
N ALA A 31 -5.27 -13.44 22.60
CA ALA A 31 -4.76 -13.76 21.28
C ALA A 31 -5.45 -12.79 20.29
N PHE A 32 -4.73 -11.75 19.89
CA PHE A 32 -5.03 -11.05 18.64
C PHE A 32 -3.69 -10.75 17.98
N GLY A 33 -3.23 -11.73 17.20
CA GLY A 33 -2.10 -11.58 16.30
C GLY A 33 -2.39 -10.47 15.30
N CYS A 34 -1.88 -9.28 15.59
CA CYS A 34 -1.82 -8.17 14.65
C CYS A 34 -0.71 -8.52 13.63
N CYS A 35 -1.07 -9.29 12.61
CA CYS A 35 -0.21 -9.61 11.47
C CYS A 35 -0.92 -9.23 10.18
N TRP A 36 -1.32 -7.96 10.04
CA TRP A 36 -1.75 -7.41 8.74
C TRP A 36 -1.08 -6.05 8.55
N GLY A 37 0.20 -6.13 8.29
CA GLY A 37 1.04 -5.00 7.93
C GLY A 37 2.41 -5.55 7.62
N ASN A 38 2.60 -6.09 6.41
CA ASN A 38 3.95 -6.21 5.88
C ASN A 38 4.39 -4.78 5.56
N PRO A 39 5.34 -4.17 6.29
CA PRO A 39 5.98 -2.99 5.76
C PRO A 39 6.67 -3.42 4.46
N VAL A 40 6.28 -2.80 3.34
CA VAL A 40 7.06 -2.88 2.09
C VAL A 40 8.33 -2.09 2.36
N LEU A 41 9.30 -2.75 3.00
CA LEU A 41 10.65 -2.21 3.12
C LEU A 41 11.29 -2.37 1.75
N ALA A 42 11.39 -1.26 1.01
CA ALA A 42 12.37 -1.15 -0.06
C ALA A 42 13.74 -1.47 0.56
N ARG A 43 14.37 -2.56 0.10
CA ARG A 43 15.71 -2.95 0.57
C ARG A 43 16.70 -1.93 0.00
N SER A 44 17.45 -1.24 0.84
CA SER A 44 18.53 -0.36 0.42
C SER A 44 19.89 -0.96 0.78
N GLY A 45 20.84 -0.88 -0.15
CA GLY A 45 22.28 -1.11 0.11
C GLY A 45 22.87 -2.46 -0.30
N ASP A 46 22.05 -3.49 -0.52
CA ASP A 46 22.53 -4.82 -0.95
C ASP A 46 22.30 -5.06 -2.45
N HIS A 47 23.15 -5.88 -3.06
CA HIS A 47 22.90 -6.41 -4.40
C HIS A 47 21.54 -7.15 -4.41
N MET A 48 20.71 -6.86 -5.41
CA MET A 48 19.39 -7.46 -5.54
C MET A 48 19.25 -8.15 -6.89
N MET A 49 18.74 -9.37 -6.85
CA MET A 49 18.26 -10.11 -8.01
C MET A 49 16.81 -10.47 -7.70
N ALA A 50 15.89 -10.26 -8.64
CA ALA A 50 14.48 -10.62 -8.47
C ALA A 50 13.93 -11.16 -9.78
N VAL A 51 13.15 -12.23 -9.69
CA VAL A 51 12.32 -12.72 -10.79
C VAL A 51 10.92 -12.11 -10.69
N PRO A 52 10.08 -12.15 -11.75
CA PRO A 52 8.74 -11.58 -11.71
C PRO A 52 7.86 -12.09 -10.56
N ASP A 53 8.03 -13.35 -10.16
CA ASP A 53 7.25 -13.99 -9.10
C ASP A 53 7.62 -13.50 -7.69
N ASP A 54 8.77 -12.85 -7.52
CA ASP A 54 9.20 -12.24 -6.26
C ASP A 54 8.49 -10.91 -5.98
N LEU A 55 7.84 -10.33 -7.00
CA LEU A 55 7.25 -9.00 -6.91
C LEU A 55 5.97 -9.02 -6.07
N THR A 56 5.96 -8.21 -5.01
CA THR A 56 4.76 -8.01 -4.19
C THR A 56 3.90 -6.90 -4.78
N TRP A 57 2.72 -7.29 -5.28
CA TRP A 57 1.76 -6.39 -5.90
C TRP A 57 0.75 -5.83 -4.90
N THR A 58 0.61 -4.52 -4.83
CA THR A 58 -0.40 -3.82 -4.02
C THR A 58 -1.34 -2.99 -4.87
N ASP A 59 -2.51 -2.64 -4.33
CA ASP A 59 -3.36 -1.62 -4.93
C ASP A 59 -2.72 -0.23 -4.77
N VAL A 60 -3.15 0.73 -5.60
CA VAL A 60 -2.58 2.07 -5.66
C VAL A 60 -3.65 3.11 -5.40
N ALA A 61 -3.69 3.67 -4.19
CA ALA A 61 -4.71 4.64 -3.79
C ALA A 61 -4.67 5.95 -4.61
N SER A 62 -3.53 6.27 -5.20
CA SER A 62 -3.34 7.49 -5.99
C SER A 62 -3.68 7.35 -7.48
N LEU A 63 -4.04 6.14 -7.94
CA LEU A 63 -4.44 5.86 -9.33
C LEU A 63 -5.90 5.39 -9.40
N PRO A 64 -6.60 5.56 -10.53
CA PRO A 64 -7.91 4.96 -10.72
C PRO A 64 -7.90 3.47 -10.39
N ALA A 65 -9.02 2.96 -9.85
CA ALA A 65 -9.11 1.59 -9.36
C ALA A 65 -8.70 0.55 -10.42
N GLY A 66 -8.00 -0.50 -9.99
CA GLY A 66 -7.59 -1.64 -10.82
C GLY A 66 -6.11 -1.68 -11.19
N ALA A 67 -5.39 -0.55 -11.13
CA ALA A 67 -3.94 -0.57 -11.29
C ALA A 67 -3.26 -1.23 -10.08
N ARG A 68 -2.20 -2.00 -10.34
CA ARG A 68 -1.37 -2.64 -9.30
C ARG A 68 0.06 -2.13 -9.38
N LEU A 69 0.69 -1.91 -8.24
CA LEU A 69 2.07 -1.45 -8.09
C LEU A 69 2.91 -2.54 -7.45
N ALA A 70 4.14 -2.71 -7.92
CA ALA A 70 5.18 -3.44 -7.22
C ALA A 70 6.44 -2.56 -7.13
N VAL A 71 6.78 -2.11 -5.92
CA VAL A 71 8.03 -1.38 -5.67
C VAL A 71 9.18 -2.38 -5.67
N ILE A 72 10.23 -2.09 -6.45
CA ILE A 72 11.41 -2.96 -6.61
C ILE A 72 12.58 -2.39 -5.82
N GLU A 73 12.82 -1.08 -5.95
CA GLU A 73 13.95 -0.39 -5.34
C GLU A 73 13.50 0.97 -4.81
N GLY A 74 14.06 1.36 -3.66
CA GLY A 74 13.96 2.70 -3.11
C GLY A 74 12.60 3.08 -2.51
N PRO A 75 12.58 3.85 -1.42
CA PRO A 75 11.36 4.52 -0.97
C PRO A 75 10.92 5.58 -2.00
N LEU A 76 9.61 5.63 -2.30
CA LEU A 76 9.07 6.59 -3.26
C LEU A 76 9.05 8.03 -2.71
N ASN A 77 9.15 8.24 -1.40
CA ASN A 77 9.00 9.53 -0.73
C ASN A 77 10.31 10.23 -0.37
N GLU A 78 11.47 9.67 -0.73
CA GLU A 78 12.79 10.22 -0.41
C GLU A 78 13.56 10.63 -1.67
N ALA A 79 14.58 11.47 -1.50
CA ALA A 79 15.43 11.95 -2.59
C ALA A 79 16.51 10.94 -3.01
N VAL A 80 16.09 9.72 -3.34
CA VAL A 80 16.95 8.59 -3.72
C VAL A 80 16.38 7.91 -4.98
N PRO A 81 17.19 7.10 -5.70
CA PRO A 81 16.68 6.31 -6.80
C PRO A 81 15.52 5.41 -6.37
N PHE A 82 14.52 5.29 -7.22
CA PHE A 82 13.46 4.30 -7.08
C PHE A 82 13.21 3.58 -8.40
N THR A 83 12.73 2.35 -8.29
CA THR A 83 12.22 1.56 -9.41
C THR A 83 10.94 0.84 -8.98
N PHE A 84 9.90 0.89 -9.79
CA PHE A 84 8.68 0.12 -9.58
C PHE A 84 8.07 -0.35 -10.90
N ARG A 85 7.14 -1.29 -10.82
CA ARG A 85 6.29 -1.68 -11.95
C ARG A 85 4.84 -1.32 -11.69
N LEU A 86 4.15 -0.87 -12.75
CA LEU A 86 2.71 -0.69 -12.77
C LEU A 86 2.10 -1.67 -13.75
N LYS A 87 1.09 -2.40 -13.28
CA LYS A 87 0.23 -3.25 -14.11
C LYS A 87 -1.14 -2.58 -14.21
N PHE A 88 -1.55 -2.31 -15.44
CA PHE A 88 -2.84 -1.72 -15.78
C PHE A 88 -3.74 -2.80 -16.39
N PRO A 89 -5.01 -2.92 -15.97
CA PRO A 89 -5.95 -3.82 -16.62
C PRO A 89 -6.30 -3.32 -18.04
N ALA A 90 -7.01 -4.15 -18.81
CA ALA A 90 -7.56 -3.73 -20.09
C ALA A 90 -8.57 -2.58 -19.94
N GLY A 91 -8.57 -1.64 -20.89
CA GLY A 91 -9.49 -0.50 -20.89
C GLY A 91 -9.18 0.56 -19.82
N TYR A 92 -7.97 0.57 -19.26
CA TYR A 92 -7.60 1.49 -18.20
C TYR A 92 -7.45 2.92 -18.76
N MET A 93 -7.91 3.89 -17.98
CA MET A 93 -7.80 5.32 -18.28
C MET A 93 -7.09 6.01 -17.13
N LEU A 94 -5.97 6.67 -17.42
CA LEU A 94 -5.22 7.46 -16.47
C LEU A 94 -5.38 8.95 -16.83
N PRO A 95 -6.23 9.70 -16.10
CA PRO A 95 -6.51 11.11 -16.38
C PRO A 95 -5.27 11.98 -16.41
N ALA A 96 -5.41 13.19 -16.96
CA ALA A 96 -4.30 14.13 -17.06
C ALA A 96 -3.70 14.47 -15.69
N HIS A 97 -2.39 14.28 -15.57
CA HIS A 97 -1.64 14.46 -14.34
C HIS A 97 -0.20 14.90 -14.64
N TRP A 98 0.54 15.19 -13.56
CA TRP A 98 1.96 15.50 -13.62
C TRP A 98 2.71 14.99 -12.37
N HIS A 99 4.04 14.90 -12.49
CA HIS A 99 4.95 14.44 -11.44
C HIS A 99 5.99 15.52 -11.06
N PRO A 100 6.43 15.60 -9.79
CA PRO A 100 7.48 16.52 -9.37
C PRO A 100 8.88 16.08 -9.80
N ALA A 101 9.08 14.77 -10.04
CA ALA A 101 10.31 14.17 -10.52
C ALA A 101 10.25 13.91 -12.03
N ILE A 102 11.41 13.65 -12.66
CA ILE A 102 11.45 13.10 -14.01
C ILE A 102 10.88 11.67 -13.96
N GLU A 103 9.95 11.38 -14.84
CA GLU A 103 9.43 10.03 -15.02
C GLU A 103 10.12 9.35 -16.20
N HIS A 104 10.65 8.15 -16.00
CA HIS A 104 11.08 7.27 -17.08
C HIS A 104 10.17 6.04 -17.11
N VAL A 105 9.40 5.89 -18.17
CA VAL A 105 8.51 4.73 -18.39
C VAL A 105 9.12 3.83 -19.45
N THR A 106 9.23 2.54 -19.18
CA THR A 106 9.55 1.51 -20.18
C THR A 106 8.41 0.50 -20.24
N VAL A 107 7.89 0.23 -21.44
CA VAL A 107 6.84 -0.78 -21.64
C VAL A 107 7.45 -2.17 -21.64
N LEU A 108 6.98 -3.04 -20.74
CA LEU A 108 7.47 -4.42 -20.63
C LEU A 108 6.55 -5.42 -21.37
N SER A 109 5.24 -5.21 -21.32
CA SER A 109 4.25 -5.99 -22.08
C SER A 109 2.98 -5.18 -22.35
N GLY A 110 2.22 -5.59 -23.37
CA GLY A 110 1.02 -4.86 -23.83
C GLY A 110 1.37 -3.58 -24.58
N THR A 111 0.40 -2.67 -24.68
CA THR A 111 0.55 -1.38 -25.35
C THR A 111 0.14 -0.25 -24.41
N PHE A 112 1.05 0.70 -24.18
CA PHE A 112 0.79 1.88 -23.35
C PHE A 112 0.59 3.10 -24.26
N HIS A 113 -0.61 3.65 -24.30
CA HIS A 113 -0.88 4.84 -25.11
C HIS A 113 -0.67 6.09 -24.27
N MET A 114 0.34 6.91 -24.60
CA MET A 114 0.64 8.14 -23.86
C MET A 114 0.45 9.37 -24.73
N GLY A 115 -0.02 10.45 -24.12
CA GLY A 115 -0.16 11.77 -24.74
C GLY A 115 0.08 12.89 -23.75
N THR A 116 0.31 14.10 -24.26
CA THR A 116 0.48 15.31 -23.44
C THR A 116 -0.76 16.20 -23.52
N GLY A 117 -1.02 16.95 -22.45
CA GLY A 117 -2.12 17.89 -22.35
C GLY A 117 -2.91 17.77 -21.04
N ASP A 118 -3.83 18.71 -20.85
CA ASP A 118 -4.53 18.93 -19.57
C ASP A 118 -5.82 18.10 -19.43
N LYS A 119 -6.13 17.28 -20.44
CA LYS A 119 -7.27 16.37 -20.46
C LYS A 119 -6.90 15.13 -21.26
N LEU A 120 -7.37 13.97 -20.80
CA LEU A 120 -7.22 12.72 -21.54
C LEU A 120 -7.94 12.82 -22.89
N ASP A 121 -7.19 12.65 -23.97
CA ASP A 121 -7.67 12.58 -25.34
C ASP A 121 -7.00 11.40 -26.05
N GLN A 122 -7.75 10.30 -26.22
CA GLN A 122 -7.20 9.07 -26.82
C GLN A 122 -6.72 9.28 -28.26
N SER A 123 -7.25 10.28 -28.99
CA SER A 123 -6.83 10.59 -30.36
C SER A 123 -5.46 11.27 -30.44
N ARG A 124 -4.98 11.80 -29.32
CA ARG A 124 -3.69 12.50 -29.20
C ARG A 124 -2.67 11.68 -28.41
N THR A 125 -2.54 10.40 -28.76
CA THR A 125 -1.58 9.50 -28.12
C THR A 125 -0.62 8.86 -29.10
N MET A 126 0.58 8.55 -28.62
CA MET A 126 1.50 7.61 -29.26
C MET A 126 1.31 6.23 -28.63
N ALA A 127 1.22 5.19 -29.46
CA ALA A 127 1.19 3.80 -29.01
C ALA A 127 2.61 3.33 -28.70
N LEU A 128 2.90 3.07 -27.42
CA LEU A 128 4.19 2.56 -26.96
C LEU A 128 4.07 1.04 -26.77
N THR A 129 4.79 0.28 -27.59
CA THR A 129 4.82 -1.19 -27.59
C THR A 129 5.99 -1.71 -26.74
N PRO A 130 6.13 -3.02 -26.45
CA PRO A 130 7.19 -3.52 -25.58
C PRO A 130 8.60 -3.08 -26.02
N GLY A 131 9.40 -2.62 -25.07
CA GLY A 131 10.71 -2.00 -25.30
C GLY A 131 10.68 -0.49 -25.60
N SER A 132 9.50 0.09 -25.83
CA SER A 132 9.35 1.55 -25.99
C SER A 132 9.61 2.27 -24.67
N ILE A 133 10.14 3.49 -24.78
CA ILE A 133 10.44 4.38 -23.64
C ILE A 133 9.71 5.72 -23.78
N ALA A 134 9.26 6.27 -22.65
CA ALA A 134 8.80 7.66 -22.55
C ALA A 134 9.51 8.34 -21.36
N ILE A 135 9.87 9.61 -21.53
CA ILE A 135 10.55 10.40 -20.51
C ILE A 135 9.81 11.72 -20.31
N MET A 136 9.12 11.87 -19.18
CA MET A 136 8.37 13.10 -18.86
C MET A 136 9.18 13.98 -17.91
N GLN A 137 9.47 15.21 -18.35
CA GLN A 137 10.14 16.20 -17.52
C GLN A 137 9.21 16.66 -16.39
N PRO A 138 9.74 17.18 -15.25
CA PRO A 138 8.93 17.58 -14.12
C PRO A 138 7.82 18.54 -14.52
N LYS A 139 6.62 18.34 -13.95
CA LYS A 139 5.41 19.14 -14.21
C LYS A 139 4.88 19.08 -15.65
N THR A 140 5.41 18.22 -16.51
CA THR A 140 4.81 17.96 -17.84
C THR A 140 3.44 17.32 -17.65
N THR A 141 2.38 17.96 -18.13
CA THR A 141 1.02 17.38 -18.07
C THR A 141 0.86 16.33 -19.15
N HIS A 142 0.49 15.13 -18.72
CA HIS A 142 0.34 13.97 -19.59
C HIS A 142 -0.76 13.04 -19.08
N PHE A 143 -1.18 12.14 -19.93
CA PHE A 143 -2.21 11.15 -19.67
C PHE A 143 -1.87 9.86 -20.39
N ALA A 144 -2.50 8.77 -19.95
CA ALA A 144 -2.30 7.47 -20.56
C ALA A 144 -3.56 6.62 -20.58
N TRP A 145 -3.57 5.62 -21.45
CA TRP A 145 -4.62 4.60 -21.48
C TRP A 145 -4.13 3.28 -22.06
N THR A 146 -4.89 2.22 -21.83
CA THR A 146 -4.59 0.87 -22.32
C THR A 146 -5.81 0.25 -22.99
N LYS A 147 -5.59 -0.55 -24.03
CA LYS A 147 -6.62 -1.39 -24.64
C LYS A 147 -6.66 -2.79 -24.02
N GLU A 148 -5.51 -3.28 -23.61
CA GLU A 148 -5.25 -4.61 -23.06
C GLU A 148 -4.51 -4.50 -21.71
N GLU A 149 -4.24 -5.62 -21.04
CA GLU A 149 -3.36 -5.58 -19.87
C GLU A 149 -1.97 -5.10 -20.30
N THR A 150 -1.48 -4.05 -19.63
CA THR A 150 -0.19 -3.43 -19.96
C THR A 150 0.65 -3.33 -18.70
N LEU A 151 1.91 -3.76 -18.82
CA LEU A 151 2.90 -3.70 -17.75
C LEU A 151 3.98 -2.70 -18.14
N VAL A 152 4.26 -1.74 -17.26
CA VAL A 152 5.36 -0.79 -17.43
C VAL A 152 6.29 -0.82 -16.22
N GLN A 153 7.57 -0.52 -16.46
CA GLN A 153 8.52 -0.17 -15.41
C GLN A 153 8.67 1.35 -15.37
N VAL A 154 8.63 1.91 -14.17
CA VAL A 154 8.89 3.32 -13.92
C VAL A 154 10.10 3.44 -13.00
N HIS A 155 11.00 4.36 -13.31
CA HIS A 155 12.13 4.66 -12.45
C HIS A 155 12.49 6.15 -12.50
N GLY A 156 13.20 6.60 -11.47
CA GLY A 156 13.61 7.99 -11.32
C GLY A 156 14.31 8.21 -10.00
N VAL A 157 14.41 9.48 -9.60
CA VAL A 157 14.89 9.90 -8.28
C VAL A 157 13.74 10.64 -7.60
N GLY A 158 13.37 10.20 -6.39
CA GLY A 158 12.24 10.76 -5.67
C GLY A 158 12.50 12.19 -5.14
N PRO A 159 11.53 12.79 -4.44
CA PRO A 159 10.23 12.20 -4.08
C PRO A 159 9.29 12.06 -5.28
N TRP A 160 8.58 10.95 -5.33
CA TRP A 160 7.57 10.60 -6.33
C TRP A 160 6.17 10.98 -5.83
N ALA A 161 5.40 11.64 -6.68
CA ALA A 161 4.01 11.97 -6.43
C ALA A 161 3.25 12.10 -7.75
N ILE A 162 1.94 11.88 -7.72
CA ILE A 162 1.04 12.18 -8.83
C ILE A 162 0.11 13.32 -8.43
N HIS A 163 -0.01 14.30 -9.31
CA HIS A 163 -0.89 15.46 -9.17
C HIS A 163 -1.82 15.52 -10.37
N TYR A 164 -3.12 15.35 -10.13
CA TYR A 164 -4.13 15.44 -11.18
C TYR A 164 -4.35 16.91 -11.56
N VAL A 165 -4.48 17.16 -12.87
CA VAL A 165 -4.79 18.49 -13.40
C VAL A 165 -6.19 18.91 -12.95
N ASN A 166 -7.16 18.00 -13.08
CA ASN A 166 -8.51 18.19 -12.54
C ASN A 166 -8.61 17.51 -11.16
N PRO A 167 -8.87 18.26 -10.08
CA PRO A 167 -8.98 17.71 -8.72
C PRO A 167 -10.05 16.63 -8.54
N ALA A 168 -11.09 16.59 -9.37
CA ALA A 168 -12.16 15.59 -9.30
C ALA A 168 -11.71 14.20 -9.79
N ASP A 169 -10.61 14.16 -10.55
CA ASP A 169 -10.04 12.91 -11.05
C ASP A 169 -9.13 12.22 -10.01
N ASP A 170 -8.80 12.90 -8.90
CA ASP A 170 -7.94 12.37 -7.83
C ASP A 170 -8.67 11.31 -6.98
N PRO A 171 -8.29 10.02 -7.07
CA PRO A 171 -8.97 8.95 -6.34
C PRO A 171 -8.80 9.04 -4.82
N ARG A 172 -7.78 9.78 -4.34
CA ARG A 172 -7.53 9.97 -2.89
C ARG A 172 -8.56 10.89 -2.23
N LYS A 173 -9.42 11.54 -3.02
CA LYS A 173 -10.47 12.46 -2.55
C LYS A 173 -11.86 11.83 -2.57
N LYS A 174 -11.97 10.54 -2.88
CA LYS A 174 -13.22 9.79 -2.95
C LYS A 174 -13.43 8.95 -1.70
#